data_AF-A0A6I3L7V6-F1
#
_entry.id   AF-A0A6I3L7V6-F1
#
_cell.length_a   1.000
_cell.length_b   1.000
_cell.length_c   1.000
_cell.angle_alpha   90.00
_cell.angle_beta   90.00
_cell.angle_gamma   90.00
#
_symmetry.space_group_name_H-M   'P 1'
#
loop_
_entity.id
_entity.type
_entity.pdbx_description
1 polymer ?
#
loop_
_entity_poly.entity_id
_entity_poly.type
_entity_poly.pdbx_seq_one_letter_code
_entity_poly.pdbx_strand_id
1 'polypeptide(L)'
;MSSNSQWSVQAIIASIEREKRRTEEAELVTEEIPVVGYSVRGLWACYSDPGELTAAQAHTAMQLHLECGVDTCWVRWRARAALVAARRMILDPRADRTPSRASRSLFTLWRAVVLACGAVLVGGRHALR
;
A
#
# COMPACT_ATOMS: atom_id res chain seq x y z
N MET A 1 -25.78 36.52 39.09
CA MET A 1 -25.44 35.85 37.81
C MET A 1 -24.52 34.67 38.14
N SER A 2 -25.06 33.46 38.26
CA SER A 2 -24.27 32.23 38.49
C SER A 2 -24.79 31.14 37.57
N SER A 3 -24.07 30.93 36.46
CA SER A 3 -24.35 29.88 35.47
C SER A 3 -23.78 28.56 35.97
N ASN A 4 -24.61 27.75 36.61
CA ASN A 4 -24.23 26.45 37.17
C ASN A 4 -24.45 25.35 36.12
N SER A 5 -23.49 25.17 35.22
CA SER A 5 -23.42 23.98 34.35
C SER A 5 -22.75 22.84 35.11
N GLN A 6 -23.44 22.30 36.11
CA GLN A 6 -23.04 21.06 36.78
C GLN A 6 -23.79 19.92 36.10
N TRP A 7 -23.23 19.41 34.99
CA TRP A 7 -23.79 18.24 34.34
C TRP A 7 -23.69 17.04 35.29
N SER A 8 -24.80 16.35 35.54
CA SER A 8 -24.77 15.13 36.34
C SER A 8 -23.99 14.06 35.56
N VAL A 9 -23.26 13.21 36.30
CA VAL A 9 -22.53 12.06 35.73
C VAL A 9 -23.45 11.20 34.84
N GLN A 10 -24.72 11.08 35.21
CA GLN A 10 -25.74 10.36 34.44
C GLN A 10 -26.01 10.98 33.06
N ALA A 11 -26.00 12.30 32.93
CA ALA A 11 -26.21 12.97 31.66
C ALA A 11 -25.03 12.78 30.69
N ILE A 12 -23.80 12.70 31.24
CA ILE A 12 -22.58 12.41 30.47
C ILE A 12 -22.62 10.97 29.94
N ILE A 13 -22.92 10.00 30.81
CA ILE A 13 -23.06 8.59 30.43
C ILE A 13 -24.10 8.43 29.32
N ALA A 14 -25.28 9.02 29.50
CA ALA A 14 -26.35 8.97 28.50
C ALA A 14 -25.96 9.63 27.15
N SER A 15 -25.07 10.63 27.17
CA SER A 15 -24.58 11.24 25.92
C SER A 15 -23.56 10.35 25.20
N ILE A 16 -22.68 9.69 25.95
CA ILE A 16 -21.71 8.75 25.39
C ILE A 16 -22.43 7.56 24.78
N GLU A 17 -23.43 7.00 25.45
CA GLU A 17 -24.21 5.88 24.91
C GLU A 17 -24.97 6.24 23.62
N ARG A 18 -25.51 7.46 23.53
CA ARG A 18 -26.15 7.95 22.30
C ARG A 18 -25.16 8.06 21.14
N GLU A 19 -23.97 8.58 21.41
CA GLU A 19 -22.94 8.74 20.38
C GLU A 19 -22.36 7.38 19.96
N LYS A 20 -22.23 6.45 20.90
CA LYS A 20 -21.83 5.07 20.62
C LYS A 20 -22.84 4.38 19.70
N ARG A 21 -24.14 4.49 19.99
CA ARG A 21 -25.19 3.93 19.12
C ARG A 21 -25.19 4.55 17.72
N ARG A 22 -24.96 5.86 17.59
CA ARG A 22 -24.81 6.52 16.29
C ARG A 22 -23.60 6.01 15.50
N THR A 23 -22.52 5.69 16.20
CA THR A 23 -21.30 5.13 15.58
C THR A 23 -21.57 3.70 15.09
N GLU A 24 -22.21 2.87 15.91
CA GLU A 24 -22.61 1.49 15.56
C GLU A 24 -23.64 1.48 14.41
N GLU A 25 -24.61 2.40 14.40
CA GLU A 25 -25.58 2.57 13.31
C GLU A 25 -24.91 3.04 12.00
N ALA A 26 -23.89 3.92 12.08
CA ALA A 26 -23.12 4.34 10.91
C ALA A 26 -22.19 3.23 10.38
N GLU A 27 -21.72 2.36 11.26
CA GLU A 27 -20.89 1.19 10.91
C GLU A 27 -21.73 0.13 10.17
N LEU A 28 -22.99 -0.09 10.59
CA LEU A 28 -23.94 -1.00 9.92
C LEU A 28 -24.38 -0.54 8.52
N VAL A 29 -24.38 0.77 8.24
CA VAL A 29 -24.70 1.30 6.89
C VAL A 29 -23.48 1.24 5.95
N THR A 30 -22.30 0.85 6.45
CA THR A 30 -21.06 0.72 5.67
C THR A 30 -20.69 -0.75 5.39
N GLU A 31 -21.66 -1.67 5.35
CA GLU A 31 -21.43 -3.05 4.95
C GLU A 31 -22.09 -3.39 3.61
N GLU A 32 -21.51 -2.86 2.53
CA GLU A 32 -21.28 -3.68 1.34
C GLU A 32 -19.77 -3.72 1.13
N ILE A 33 -19.07 -4.51 1.95
CA ILE A 33 -17.68 -4.88 1.71
C ILE A 33 -17.72 -6.11 0.80
N PRO A 34 -17.46 -5.98 -0.52
CA PRO A 34 -17.30 -7.17 -1.33
C PRO A 34 -16.09 -7.94 -0.80
N VAL A 35 -16.34 -9.18 -0.38
CA VAL A 35 -15.32 -10.17 -0.01
C VAL A 35 -14.53 -10.50 -1.28
N VAL A 36 -13.57 -9.64 -1.63
CA VAL A 36 -12.57 -9.93 -2.65
C VAL A 36 -11.35 -10.45 -1.92
N GLY A 37 -11.20 -11.78 -1.94
CA GLY A 37 -10.08 -12.48 -1.31
C GLY A 37 -8.75 -12.01 -1.87
N TYR A 38 -7.90 -11.48 -1.00
CA TYR A 38 -6.48 -11.31 -1.28
C TYR A 38 -5.68 -12.14 -0.29
N SER A 39 -4.74 -12.92 -0.80
CA SER A 39 -3.72 -13.51 0.04
C SER A 39 -2.83 -12.37 0.53
N VAL A 40 -2.79 -12.16 1.85
CA VAL A 40 -1.88 -11.24 2.57
C VAL A 40 -0.43 -11.29 2.02
N ARG A 41 -0.02 -12.41 1.40
CA ARG A 41 1.24 -12.60 0.66
C ARG A 41 1.61 -11.49 -0.33
N GLY A 42 0.65 -10.90 -1.05
CA GLY A 42 0.96 -9.86 -2.05
C GLY A 42 1.55 -8.58 -1.45
N LEU A 43 1.24 -8.32 -0.17
CA LEU A 43 1.70 -7.13 0.54
C LEU A 43 3.12 -7.23 1.08
N TRP A 44 3.78 -8.40 1.03
CA TRP A 44 5.13 -8.56 1.60
C TRP A 44 6.25 -8.26 0.60
N ALA A 45 5.95 -8.22 -0.69
CA ALA A 45 6.95 -8.11 -1.74
C ALA A 45 7.09 -6.66 -2.23
N CYS A 46 8.11 -5.93 -1.77
CA CYS A 46 8.32 -4.50 -2.09
C CYS A 46 8.33 -4.18 -3.59
N TYR A 47 8.76 -5.13 -4.43
CA TYR A 47 8.94 -4.95 -5.87
C TYR A 47 7.85 -5.59 -6.73
N SER A 48 6.86 -6.24 -6.11
CA SER A 48 5.72 -6.80 -6.83
C SER A 48 4.55 -5.83 -6.73
N ASP A 49 3.82 -5.66 -7.82
CA ASP A 49 2.60 -4.87 -7.81
C ASP A 49 1.52 -5.63 -7.01
N PRO A 50 1.01 -5.09 -5.89
CA PRO A 50 -0.01 -5.78 -5.10
C PRO A 50 -1.40 -5.71 -5.74
N GLY A 51 -1.57 -4.97 -6.84
CA GLY A 51 -2.85 -4.75 -7.50
C GLY A 51 -3.65 -3.61 -6.87
N GLU A 52 -4.96 -3.60 -7.09
CA GLU A 52 -5.86 -2.64 -6.46
C GLU A 52 -5.98 -2.89 -4.96
N LEU A 53 -5.96 -1.82 -4.17
CA LEU A 53 -6.02 -1.89 -2.72
C LEU A 53 -7.21 -1.09 -2.22
N THR A 54 -7.97 -1.70 -1.31
CA THR A 54 -8.91 -0.99 -0.45
C THR A 54 -8.17 -0.08 0.53
N ALA A 55 -8.87 0.89 1.13
CA ALA A 55 -8.26 1.79 2.11
C ALA A 55 -7.67 1.03 3.32
N ALA A 56 -8.36 -0.01 3.81
CA ALA A 56 -7.88 -0.82 4.93
C ALA A 56 -6.57 -1.55 4.57
N GLN A 57 -6.52 -2.18 3.40
CA GLN A 57 -5.30 -2.83 2.90
C GLN A 57 -4.15 -1.86 2.71
N ALA A 58 -4.45 -0.67 2.17
CA ALA A 58 -3.46 0.35 1.98
C ALA A 58 -2.87 0.84 3.31
N HIS A 59 -3.68 0.94 4.37
CA HIS A 59 -3.19 1.20 5.72
C HIS A 59 -2.28 0.07 6.22
N THR A 60 -2.70 -1.19 6.10
CA THR A 60 -1.87 -2.35 6.49
C THR A 60 -0.55 -2.38 5.71
N ALA A 61 -0.59 -2.15 4.41
CA ALA A 61 0.58 -2.06 3.55
C ALA A 61 1.55 -0.97 4.01
N MET A 62 1.03 0.21 4.40
CA MET A 62 1.84 1.31 4.91
C MET A 62 2.51 0.98 6.26
N GLN A 63 1.85 0.16 7.09
CA GLN A 63 2.39 -0.34 8.37
C GLN A 63 3.46 -1.42 8.17
N LEU A 64 3.26 -2.34 7.22
CA LEU A 64 4.22 -3.40 6.92
C LEU A 64 5.52 -2.83 6.31
N HIS A 65 5.41 -1.76 5.53
CA HIS A 65 6.52 -1.18 4.77
C HIS A 65 7.09 0.09 5.40
N LEU A 66 7.00 0.25 6.72
CA LEU A 66 7.43 1.48 7.44
C LEU A 66 8.88 1.89 7.13
N GLU A 67 9.78 0.92 6.97
CA GLU A 67 11.20 1.15 6.68
C GLU A 67 11.49 1.34 5.18
N CYS A 68 10.53 1.02 4.30
CA CYS A 68 10.72 1.14 2.87
C CYS A 68 10.49 2.58 2.39
N GLY A 69 11.34 3.05 1.48
CA GLY A 69 11.14 4.32 0.77
C GLY A 69 9.90 4.26 -0.13
N VAL A 70 9.12 5.35 -0.16
CA VAL A 70 7.93 5.47 -1.02
C VAL A 70 8.31 5.41 -2.51
N ASP A 71 9.52 5.89 -2.85
CA ASP A 71 10.01 5.92 -4.22
C ASP A 71 10.58 4.56 -4.69
N THR A 72 10.86 3.64 -3.75
CA THR A 72 11.50 2.35 -4.05
C THR A 72 10.58 1.16 -3.83
N CYS A 73 9.54 1.30 -3.02
CA CYS A 73 8.57 0.24 -2.74
C CYS A 73 7.25 0.46 -3.49
N TRP A 74 6.95 -0.45 -4.41
CA TRP A 74 5.73 -0.45 -5.21
C TRP A 74 4.47 -0.61 -4.36
N VAL A 75 4.55 -1.47 -3.34
CA VAL A 75 3.45 -1.68 -2.41
C VAL A 75 3.12 -0.39 -1.67
N ARG A 76 4.14 0.35 -1.21
CA ARG A 76 3.97 1.61 -0.49
C ARG A 76 3.44 2.72 -1.40
N TRP A 77 3.93 2.79 -2.63
CA TRP A 77 3.43 3.73 -3.63
C TRP A 77 1.96 3.47 -3.96
N ARG A 78 1.60 2.21 -4.24
CA ARG A 78 0.23 1.81 -4.56
C ARG A 78 -0.73 2.07 -3.39
N ALA A 79 -0.30 1.74 -2.18
CA ALA A 79 -1.07 2.02 -0.96
C ALA A 79 -1.34 3.53 -0.79
N ARG A 80 -0.32 4.36 -0.98
CA ARG A 80 -0.47 5.81 -0.93
C ARG A 80 -1.46 6.31 -1.98
N ALA A 81 -1.36 5.84 -3.24
CA ALA A 81 -2.30 6.21 -4.29
C ALA A 81 -3.75 5.82 -3.93
N ALA A 82 -3.96 4.62 -3.39
CA ALA A 82 -5.27 4.15 -2.94
C ALA A 82 -5.85 5.01 -1.79
N LEU A 83 -5.02 5.39 -0.80
CA LEU A 83 -5.47 6.25 0.30
C LEU A 83 -5.83 7.67 -0.16
N VAL A 84 -5.11 8.20 -1.15
CA VAL A 84 -5.41 9.50 -1.75
C VAL A 84 -6.70 9.46 -2.56
N ALA A 85 -6.88 8.42 -3.38
CA ALA A 85 -8.12 8.21 -4.12
C ALA A 85 -9.33 8.07 -3.19
N ALA A 86 -9.16 7.39 -2.06
CA ALA A 86 -10.17 7.25 -1.02
C ALA A 86 -10.36 8.51 -0.14
N ARG A 87 -9.63 9.61 -0.43
CA ARG A 87 -9.61 10.86 0.36
C ARG A 87 -9.26 10.66 1.85
N ARG A 88 -8.52 9.59 2.18
CA ARG A 88 -8.01 9.30 3.53
C ARG A 88 -6.60 9.86 3.75
N MET A 89 -5.94 10.31 2.70
CA MET A 89 -4.61 10.92 2.71
C MET A 89 -4.57 12.09 1.72
N ILE A 90 -3.94 13.20 2.13
CA ILE A 90 -3.69 14.36 1.26
C ILE A 90 -2.18 14.48 1.11
N LEU A 91 -1.72 14.65 -0.12
CA LEU A 91 -0.30 14.79 -0.43
C LEU A 91 0.05 16.26 -0.61
N ASP A 92 1.17 16.66 -0.02
CA ASP A 92 1.80 17.92 -0.39
C ASP A 92 2.24 17.85 -1.86
N PRO A 93 2.12 18.93 -2.64
CA PRO A 93 2.54 18.96 -4.05
C PRO A 93 4.01 18.52 -4.25
N ARG A 94 4.90 18.76 -3.28
CA ARG A 94 6.30 18.34 -3.35
C ARG A 94 6.47 16.82 -3.24
N ALA A 95 5.48 16.15 -2.68
CA ALA A 95 5.47 14.71 -2.48
C ALA A 95 5.02 13.96 -3.72
N ASP A 96 4.43 14.60 -4.73
CA ASP A 96 3.83 13.95 -5.92
C ASP A 96 4.85 13.38 -6.94
N ARG A 97 6.05 13.06 -6.46
CA ARG A 97 7.08 12.43 -7.31
C ARG A 97 6.66 10.99 -7.59
N THR A 98 6.44 10.69 -8.86
CA THR A 98 6.23 9.31 -9.31
C THR A 98 7.53 8.53 -9.18
N PRO A 99 7.53 7.31 -8.61
CA PRO A 99 8.71 6.49 -8.52
C PRO A 99 9.24 6.25 -9.93
N SER A 100 10.54 6.54 -10.14
CA SER A 100 11.19 6.16 -11.39
C SER A 100 11.12 4.64 -11.46
N ARG A 101 10.35 4.10 -12.41
CA ARG A 101 10.42 2.68 -12.75
C ARG A 101 11.90 2.40 -12.95
N ALA A 102 12.51 1.64 -12.05
CA ALA A 102 13.80 1.01 -12.33
C ALA A 102 13.50 0.04 -13.47
N SER A 103 13.46 0.59 -14.68
CA SER A 103 13.38 -0.18 -15.90
C SER A 103 14.56 -1.12 -15.79
N ARG A 104 14.28 -2.43 -15.85
CA ARG A 104 15.34 -3.40 -16.03
C ARG A 104 16.05 -2.94 -17.30
N SER A 105 17.22 -2.36 -17.10
CA SER A 105 17.95 -1.72 -18.18
C SER A 105 18.09 -2.76 -19.29
N LEU A 106 17.64 -2.42 -20.50
CA LEU A 106 17.79 -3.28 -21.67
C LEU A 106 19.25 -3.69 -21.84
N PHE A 107 20.18 -2.87 -21.34
CA PHE A 107 21.61 -3.16 -21.24
C PHE A 107 21.95 -4.40 -20.39
N THR A 108 21.24 -4.66 -19.29
CA THR A 108 21.47 -5.84 -18.44
C THR A 108 20.98 -7.11 -19.12
N LEU A 109 19.85 -7.04 -19.83
CA LEU A 109 19.36 -8.14 -20.67
C LEU A 109 20.30 -8.40 -21.86
N TRP A 110 20.78 -7.33 -22.51
CA TRP A 110 21.72 -7.43 -23.62
C TRP A 110 23.07 -8.03 -23.19
N ARG A 111 23.59 -7.65 -22.01
CA ARG A 111 24.81 -8.26 -21.43
C ARG A 111 24.66 -9.76 -21.20
N ALA A 112 23.51 -10.21 -20.70
CA ALA A 112 23.25 -11.64 -20.50
C ALA A 112 23.23 -12.41 -21.84
N VAL A 113 22.62 -11.81 -22.88
CA VAL A 113 22.60 -12.40 -24.23
C VAL A 113 24.00 -12.47 -24.84
N VAL A 114 24.80 -11.40 -24.75
CA VAL A 114 26.18 -11.37 -25.29
C VAL A 114 27.07 -12.41 -24.60
N LEU A 115 26.97 -12.55 -23.26
CA LEU A 115 27.73 -13.56 -22.51
C LEU A 115 27.33 -14.98 -22.88
N ALA A 116 26.02 -15.26 -23.02
CA ALA A 116 25.53 -16.57 -23.44
C ALA A 116 25.96 -16.91 -24.89
N CYS A 117 25.89 -15.93 -25.81
CA CYS A 117 26.29 -16.12 -27.20
C CYS A 117 27.81 -16.33 -27.35
N GLY A 118 28.62 -15.61 -26.55
CA GLY A 118 30.07 -15.78 -26.51
C GLY A 118 30.50 -17.19 -26.05
N ALA A 119 29.82 -17.76 -25.05
CA ALA A 119 30.10 -19.11 -24.57
C ALA A 119 29.83 -20.20 -25.64
N VAL A 120 28.76 -20.04 -26.43
CA VAL A 120 28.43 -20.98 -27.51
C VAL A 120 29.41 -20.87 -28.68
N LEU A 121 29.86 -19.64 -29.02
CA LEU A 121 30.74 -19.42 -30.17
C LEU A 121 32.21 -19.75 -29.88
N VAL A 122 32.67 -19.64 -28.64
CA VAL A 122 34.08 -19.90 -28.26
C VAL A 122 34.27 -21.26 -27.59
N GLY A 123 33.27 -21.81 -26.92
CA GLY A 123 33.36 -23.10 -26.20
C GLY A 123 33.20 -24.36 -27.07
N GLY A 124 32.72 -24.23 -28.31
CA GLY A 124 32.43 -25.38 -29.18
C GLY A 124 33.64 -26.04 -29.87
N ARG A 125 34.88 -25.57 -29.63
CA ARG A 125 36.08 -26.04 -30.37
C ARG A 125 36.95 -27.06 -29.62
N HIS A 126 36.54 -27.56 -28.45
CA HIS A 126 37.38 -28.47 -27.65
C HIS A 126 36.85 -29.89 -27.48
N ALA A 127 35.83 -30.32 -28.23
CA ALA A 127 35.23 -31.66 -28.08
C ALA A 127 35.54 -32.65 -29.23
N LEU A 128 36.64 -32.48 -29.97
CA LEU A 128 37.13 -33.47 -30.95
C LEU A 128 38.65 -33.60 -30.86
N ARG A 129 39.14 -34.46 -29.96
CA ARG A 129 40.40 -35.18 -30.09
C ARG A 129 40.30 -36.52 -29.39
#